data_AF-A0A1X3FFI5-F1
#
_entry.id   AF-A0A1X3FFI5-F1
#
_cell.length_a   1.000
_cell.length_b   1.000
_cell.length_c   1.000
_cell.angle_alpha   90.00
_cell.angle_beta   90.00
_cell.angle_gamma   90.00
#
_symmetry.space_group_name_H-M   'P 1'
#
loop_
_entity.id
_entity.type
_entity.pdbx_description
1 polymer ?
#
loop_
_entity_poly.entity_id
_entity_poly.type
_entity_poly.pdbx_seq_one_letter_code
_entity_poly.pdbx_strand_id
1 'polypeptide(L)'
;MPNEEMGSRALPQPAGIHNRAVLAIVGGFLLFVGAAIAGILLFLNSEAPGAFTPRAERRFPSPELQTSPEDDLTRFEAAQRARLTAYAWVDRDHNIARIPIDQAMQLVAGRGQHAYDAPQPEPAHPPGASGGNP
;
A
#
# COMPACT_ATOMS: atom_id res chain seq x y z
N MET A 1 -37.46 -80.26 -41.47
CA MET A 1 -37.78 -79.11 -40.60
C MET A 1 -36.47 -78.45 -40.22
N PRO A 2 -36.05 -77.35 -40.87
CA PRO A 2 -34.88 -76.59 -40.46
C PRO A 2 -35.27 -75.63 -39.31
N ASN A 3 -34.32 -75.50 -38.40
CA ASN A 3 -34.31 -74.75 -37.16
C ASN A 3 -34.10 -73.25 -37.42
N GLU A 4 -35.17 -72.47 -37.26
CA GLU A 4 -35.18 -71.01 -37.33
C GLU A 4 -34.63 -70.37 -36.05
N GLU A 5 -33.56 -69.60 -36.22
CA GLU A 5 -33.44 -68.21 -35.78
C GLU A 5 -33.96 -67.82 -34.38
N MET A 6 -33.11 -67.93 -33.34
CA MET A 6 -33.16 -67.01 -32.19
C MET A 6 -31.75 -66.75 -31.66
N GLY A 7 -30.98 -66.03 -32.47
CA GLY A 7 -29.65 -65.55 -32.11
C GLY A 7 -29.52 -64.10 -32.51
N SER A 8 -30.25 -63.22 -31.82
CA SER A 8 -30.10 -61.77 -31.89
C SER A 8 -28.66 -61.42 -31.53
N ARG A 9 -27.79 -61.36 -32.54
CA ARG A 9 -26.40 -60.93 -32.40
C ARG A 9 -26.42 -59.49 -31.88
N ALA A 10 -26.20 -59.32 -30.58
CA ALA A 10 -25.74 -58.05 -30.05
C ALA A 10 -24.42 -57.73 -30.78
N LEU A 11 -24.45 -56.74 -31.67
CA LEU A 11 -23.23 -56.20 -32.26
C LEU A 11 -22.46 -55.50 -31.13
N PRO A 12 -21.24 -55.96 -30.76
CA PRO A 12 -20.39 -55.14 -29.91
C PRO A 12 -20.05 -53.88 -30.69
N GLN A 13 -20.54 -52.73 -30.23
CA GLN A 13 -20.10 -51.44 -30.78
C GLN A 13 -18.59 -51.33 -30.52
N PRO A 14 -17.72 -51.25 -31.55
CA PRO A 14 -16.30 -51.04 -31.33
C PRO A 14 -16.12 -49.59 -30.85
N ALA A 15 -15.85 -49.42 -29.56
CA ALA A 15 -15.46 -48.14 -29.00
C ALA A 15 -14.04 -47.80 -29.49
N GLY A 16 -13.97 -47.21 -30.69
CA GLY A 16 -12.73 -46.71 -31.29
C GLY A 16 -12.26 -45.39 -30.68
N ILE A 17 -12.18 -45.32 -29.35
CA ILE A 17 -11.50 -44.21 -28.69
C ILE A 17 -10.01 -44.50 -28.80
N HIS A 18 -9.30 -43.66 -29.55
CA HIS A 18 -7.84 -43.75 -29.64
C HIS A 18 -7.26 -43.32 -28.29
N ASN A 19 -7.12 -44.25 -27.34
CA ASN A 19 -6.63 -43.99 -25.98
C ASN A 19 -5.32 -43.19 -25.97
N ARG A 20 -4.45 -43.41 -26.97
CA ARG A 20 -3.24 -42.62 -27.21
C ARG A 20 -3.49 -41.14 -27.47
N ALA A 21 -4.56 -40.81 -28.21
CA ALA A 21 -4.93 -39.43 -28.50
C ALA A 21 -5.52 -38.76 -27.24
N VAL A 22 -6.32 -39.49 -26.47
CA VAL A 22 -6.84 -39.00 -25.18
C VAL A 22 -5.69 -38.74 -24.21
N LEU A 23 -4.75 -39.68 -24.07
CA LEU A 23 -3.56 -39.53 -23.23
C LEU A 23 -2.68 -38.36 -23.69
N ALA A 24 -2.50 -38.18 -25.00
CA ALA A 24 -1.74 -37.05 -25.55
C ALA A 24 -2.40 -35.70 -25.24
N ILE A 25 -3.73 -35.60 -25.37
CA ILE A 25 -4.47 -34.38 -25.06
C ILE A 25 -4.43 -34.08 -23.56
N VAL A 26 -4.65 -35.07 -22.70
CA VAL A 26 -4.57 -34.89 -21.24
C VAL A 26 -3.16 -34.51 -20.82
N GLY A 27 -2.14 -35.19 -21.34
CA GLY A 27 -0.74 -34.86 -21.08
C GLY A 27 -0.38 -33.45 -21.54
N GLY A 28 -0.80 -33.07 -22.74
CA GLY A 28 -0.60 -31.71 -23.27
C GLY A 28 -1.30 -30.64 -22.44
N PHE A 29 -2.53 -30.91 -22.00
CA PHE A 29 -3.27 -30.00 -21.13
C PHE A 29 -2.59 -29.84 -19.77
N LEU A 30 -2.17 -30.93 -19.12
CA LEU A 30 -1.46 -30.87 -17.85
C LEU A 30 -0.12 -30.13 -17.97
N LEU A 31 0.61 -30.35 -19.07
CA LEU A 31 1.84 -29.63 -19.36
C LEU A 31 1.59 -28.14 -19.58
N PHE A 32 0.54 -27.78 -20.32
CA PHE A 32 0.15 -26.39 -20.53
C PHE A 32 -0.22 -25.70 -19.22
N VAL A 33 -1.04 -26.34 -18.38
CA VAL A 33 -1.42 -25.81 -17.07
C VAL A 33 -0.19 -25.66 -16.16
N GLY A 34 0.69 -26.67 -16.13
CA GLY A 34 1.93 -26.61 -15.37
C GLY A 34 2.85 -25.48 -15.83
N ALA A 35 3.01 -25.31 -17.15
CA ALA A 35 3.81 -24.22 -17.73
C ALA A 35 3.20 -22.84 -17.45
N ALA A 36 1.87 -22.72 -17.52
CA ALA A 36 1.17 -21.48 -17.19
C ALA A 36 1.34 -21.12 -15.70
N ILE A 37 1.16 -22.09 -14.80
CA ILE A 37 1.40 -21.90 -13.36
C ILE A 37 2.86 -21.52 -13.12
N ALA A 38 3.82 -22.24 -13.70
CA ALA A 38 5.24 -21.93 -13.54
C ALA A 38 5.58 -20.53 -14.07
N GLY A 39 5.07 -20.14 -15.24
CA GLY A 39 5.26 -18.80 -15.80
C GLY A 39 4.70 -17.71 -14.88
N ILE A 40 3.48 -17.89 -14.36
CA ILE A 40 2.86 -16.99 -13.39
C ILE A 40 3.70 -16.90 -12.11
N LEU A 41 4.14 -18.03 -11.55
CA LEU A 41 4.95 -18.05 -10.33
C LEU A 41 6.32 -17.38 -10.52
N LEU A 42 6.98 -17.59 -11.67
CA LEU A 42 8.26 -16.94 -12.00
C LEU A 42 8.10 -15.42 -12.21
N PHE A 43 7.01 -15.01 -12.87
CA PHE A 43 6.67 -13.61 -13.07
C PHE A 43 6.39 -12.91 -11.73
N LEU A 44 5.53 -13.49 -10.89
CA LEU A 44 5.21 -12.94 -9.57
C LEU A 44 6.44 -12.90 -8.65
N ASN A 45 7.33 -13.90 -8.71
CA ASN A 45 8.56 -13.88 -7.90
C ASN A 45 9.56 -12.80 -8.35
N SER A 46 9.60 -12.48 -9.65
CA SER A 46 10.50 -11.45 -10.19
C SER A 46 10.00 -10.03 -9.91
N GLU A 47 8.69 -9.78 -10.03
CA GLU A 47 8.11 -8.44 -9.84
C GLU A 47 7.71 -8.13 -8.41
N ALA A 48 7.32 -9.14 -7.63
CA ALA A 48 6.88 -9.00 -6.24
C ALA A 48 7.53 -10.05 -5.33
N PRO A 49 8.83 -9.89 -5.00
CA PRO A 49 9.52 -10.79 -4.07
C PRO A 49 8.74 -10.88 -2.76
N GLY A 50 8.23 -12.07 -2.43
CA GLY A 50 7.46 -12.31 -1.21
C GLY A 50 5.93 -12.22 -1.35
N ALA A 51 5.37 -12.12 -2.56
CA ALA A 51 3.91 -12.16 -2.78
C ALA A 51 3.23 -13.42 -2.20
N PHE A 52 3.96 -14.54 -2.14
CA PHE A 52 3.50 -15.81 -1.57
C PHE A 52 4.04 -16.09 -0.16
N THR A 53 4.78 -15.15 0.45
CA THR A 53 5.11 -15.30 1.87
C THR A 53 3.82 -15.08 2.65
N PRO A 54 3.39 -16.03 3.50
CA PRO A 54 2.32 -15.76 4.45
C PRO A 54 2.79 -14.54 5.23
N ARG A 55 2.07 -13.43 5.10
CA ARG A 55 2.33 -12.23 5.88
C ARG A 55 2.36 -12.70 7.31
N ALA A 56 3.56 -12.72 7.91
CA ALA A 56 3.76 -13.09 9.30
C ALA A 56 2.60 -12.46 10.06
N GLU A 57 1.75 -13.30 10.66
CA GLU A 57 0.64 -12.82 11.46
C GLU A 57 1.26 -11.77 12.37
N ARG A 58 0.97 -10.50 12.10
CA ARG A 58 1.28 -9.45 13.05
C ARG A 58 0.40 -9.82 14.21
N ARG A 59 0.96 -10.60 15.13
CA ARG A 59 0.38 -10.86 16.43
C ARG A 59 0.26 -9.48 17.01
N PHE A 60 -0.91 -8.87 16.85
CA PHE A 60 -1.19 -7.61 17.50
C PHE A 60 -0.90 -7.87 18.96
N PRO A 61 -0.04 -7.06 19.61
CA PRO A 61 0.21 -7.22 21.02
C PRO A 61 -1.15 -7.26 21.70
N SER A 62 -1.35 -8.22 22.60
CA SER A 62 -2.57 -8.30 23.39
C SER A 62 -2.83 -6.89 23.96
N PRO A 63 -4.07 -6.38 23.92
CA PRO A 63 -4.36 -5.03 24.41
C PRO A 63 -3.92 -4.93 25.87
N GLU A 64 -2.77 -4.30 26.09
CA GLU A 64 -2.27 -4.05 27.44
C GLU A 64 -3.12 -2.94 28.04
N LEU A 65 -3.62 -3.17 29.24
CA LEU A 65 -4.39 -2.16 29.96
C LEU A 65 -3.44 -1.03 30.34
N GLN A 66 -3.69 0.16 29.79
CA GLN A 66 -2.94 1.36 30.14
C GLN A 66 -3.04 1.60 31.64
N THR A 67 -1.91 1.49 32.35
CA THR A 67 -1.87 1.48 33.81
C THR A 67 -2.16 2.84 34.45
N SER A 68 -1.87 3.92 33.71
CA SER A 68 -1.99 5.31 34.19
C SER A 68 -2.49 6.24 33.07
N PRO A 69 -3.77 6.14 32.66
CA PRO A 69 -4.32 6.95 31.58
C PRO A 69 -4.25 8.46 31.86
N GLU A 70 -4.40 8.87 33.12
CA GLU A 70 -4.39 10.29 33.54
C GLU A 70 -3.02 10.96 33.34
N ASP A 71 -1.93 10.27 33.68
CA ASP A 71 -0.57 10.80 33.53
C ASP A 71 -0.17 10.92 32.06
N ASP A 72 -0.59 9.95 31.24
CA ASP A 72 -0.35 9.99 29.81
C ASP A 72 -1.16 11.08 29.12
N LEU A 73 -2.41 11.31 29.54
CA LEU A 73 -3.21 12.44 29.07
C LEU A 73 -2.55 13.76 29.43
N THR A 74 -2.12 13.94 30.67
CA THR A 74 -1.44 15.16 31.14
C THR A 74 -0.17 15.44 30.33
N ARG A 75 0.64 14.41 30.08
CA ARG A 75 1.85 14.52 29.26
C ARG A 75 1.51 14.90 27.81
N PHE A 76 0.47 14.28 27.26
CA PHE A 76 0.00 14.58 25.91
C PHE A 76 -0.47 16.03 25.80
N GLU A 77 -1.32 16.49 26.72
CA GLU A 77 -1.82 17.87 26.76
C GLU A 77 -0.68 18.88 26.91
N ALA A 78 0.29 18.61 27.80
CA ALA A 78 1.47 19.46 27.96
C ALA A 78 2.28 19.57 26.66
N ALA A 79 2.48 18.45 25.95
CA ALA A 79 3.17 18.44 24.67
C ALA A 79 2.40 19.21 23.57
N GLN A 80 1.07 19.08 23.52
CA GLN A 80 0.24 19.87 22.60
C GLN A 80 0.32 21.36 22.92
N ARG A 81 0.18 21.73 24.20
CA ARG A 81 0.26 23.13 24.63
C ARG A 81 1.60 23.75 24.28
N ALA A 82 2.71 23.05 24.51
CA ALA A 82 4.03 23.52 24.16
C ALA A 82 4.19 23.83 22.66
N ARG A 83 3.58 23.02 21.78
CA ARG A 83 3.60 23.26 20.33
C ARG A 83 2.80 24.50 19.94
N LEU A 84 1.69 24.78 20.63
CA LEU A 84 0.79 25.91 20.38
C LEU A 84 1.34 27.23 20.92
N THR A 85 2.15 27.22 21.97
CA THR A 85 2.67 28.44 22.61
C THR A 85 4.07 28.83 22.20
N ALA A 86 4.82 27.92 21.56
CA ALA A 86 6.23 28.15 21.23
C ALA A 86 6.45 28.44 19.75
N TYR A 87 7.39 29.34 19.49
CA TYR A 87 7.99 29.52 18.18
C TYR A 87 8.87 28.33 17.82
N ALA A 88 8.82 27.89 16.56
CA ALA A 88 9.81 26.99 16.02
C ALA A 88 9.88 27.10 14.51
N TRP A 89 11.02 26.73 13.94
CA TRP A 89 11.14 26.54 12.49
C TRP A 89 10.38 25.29 12.04
N VAL A 90 9.59 25.43 10.98
CA VAL A 90 8.99 24.29 10.27
C VAL A 90 9.89 23.89 9.11
N ASP A 91 10.32 24.89 8.34
CA ASP A 91 11.25 24.73 7.23
C ASP A 91 12.15 25.97 7.17
N ARG A 92 13.44 25.80 7.48
CA ARG A 92 14.39 26.93 7.48
C ARG A 92 14.80 27.33 6.07
N ASP A 93 14.87 26.37 5.16
CA ASP A 93 15.35 26.58 3.80
C ASP A 93 14.34 27.42 3.01
N HIS A 94 13.05 27.25 3.32
CA HIS A 94 11.95 28.03 2.74
C HIS A 94 11.45 29.17 3.64
N ASN A 95 12.18 29.53 4.73
CA ASN A 95 11.83 30.58 5.68
C ASN A 95 10.42 30.44 6.32
N ILE A 96 9.95 29.21 6.54
CA ILE A 96 8.65 28.91 7.15
C ILE A 96 8.83 28.66 8.65
N ALA A 97 8.33 29.59 9.46
CA ALA A 97 8.31 29.47 10.92
C ALA A 97 6.87 29.27 11.45
N ARG A 98 6.76 28.47 12.51
CA ARG A 98 5.56 28.37 13.35
C ARG A 98 5.61 29.49 14.39
N ILE A 99 4.50 30.21 14.51
CA ILE A 99 4.25 31.21 15.55
C ILE A 99 3.24 30.68 16.57
N PRO A 100 3.23 31.20 17.81
CA PRO A 100 2.22 30.87 18.80
C PRO A 100 0.81 31.15 18.28
N ILE A 101 -0.14 30.27 18.64
CA ILE A 101 -1.51 30.34 18.11
C ILE A 101 -2.21 31.66 18.44
N ASP A 102 -1.96 32.22 19.63
CA ASP A 102 -2.56 33.50 20.05
C ASP A 102 -2.12 34.65 19.13
N GLN A 103 -0.85 34.64 18.69
CA GLN A 103 -0.31 35.61 17.74
C GLN A 103 -0.86 35.37 16.33
N ALA A 104 -0.99 34.10 15.92
CA ALA A 104 -1.60 33.75 14.63
C ALA A 104 -3.05 34.26 14.55
N MET A 105 -3.85 34.05 15.60
CA MET A 105 -5.22 34.54 15.66
C MET A 105 -5.30 36.06 15.56
N GLN A 106 -4.41 36.79 16.25
CA GLN A 106 -4.35 38.25 16.17
C GLN A 106 -4.01 38.73 14.75
N LEU A 107 -3.04 38.10 14.08
CA LEU A 107 -2.66 38.44 12.72
C LEU A 107 -3.79 38.16 11.71
N VAL A 108 -4.46 37.02 11.85
CA VAL A 108 -5.61 36.65 11.01
C VAL A 108 -6.76 37.64 11.20
N ALA A 109 -7.10 37.94 12.45
CA ALA A 109 -8.14 38.93 12.77
C ALA A 109 -7.79 40.32 12.24
N GLY A 110 -6.52 40.74 12.36
CA GLY A 110 -6.04 42.05 11.88
C GLY A 110 -6.02 42.18 10.35
N ARG A 111 -5.77 41.09 9.61
CA ARG A 111 -5.80 41.08 8.14
C ARG A 111 -7.21 41.03 7.54
N GLY A 112 -8.19 40.56 8.30
CA GLY A 112 -9.59 40.50 7.87
C GLY A 112 -9.77 39.70 6.59
N GLN A 113 -10.31 40.34 5.54
CA GLN A 113 -10.58 39.69 4.25
C GLN A 113 -9.32 39.15 3.53
N HIS A 114 -8.15 39.69 3.83
CA HIS A 114 -6.86 39.28 3.25
C HIS A 114 -6.13 38.24 4.12
N ALA A 115 -6.77 37.69 5.15
CA ALA A 115 -6.11 36.80 6.10
C ALA A 115 -5.57 35.51 5.46
N TYR A 116 -6.21 35.05 4.39
CA TYR A 116 -5.89 33.81 3.69
C TYR A 116 -5.17 34.03 2.36
N ASP A 117 -4.78 35.26 2.05
CA ASP A 117 -3.98 35.54 0.86
C ASP A 117 -2.64 34.80 0.98
N ALA A 118 -2.19 34.22 -0.14
CA ALA A 118 -0.92 33.50 -0.17
C ALA A 118 0.20 34.45 0.29
N PRO A 119 1.12 33.98 1.18
CA PRO A 119 2.29 34.77 1.53
C PRO A 119 3.02 35.15 0.24
N GLN A 120 3.20 36.44 0.01
CA GLN A 120 4.01 36.89 -1.12
C GLN A 120 5.43 36.35 -0.91
N PRO A 121 6.01 35.65 -1.90
CA PRO A 121 7.41 35.27 -1.85
C PRO A 121 8.23 36.53 -1.59
N GLU A 122 9.00 36.53 -0.51
CA GLU A 122 9.91 37.62 -0.21
C GLU A 122 10.80 37.82 -1.45
N PRO A 123 10.89 39.05 -2.03
CA PRO A 123 11.78 39.28 -3.15
C PRO A 123 13.18 38.87 -2.72
N ALA A 124 13.78 37.94 -3.47
CA ALA A 124 15.09 37.38 -3.17
C ALA A 124 16.05 38.50 -2.79
N HIS A 125 16.45 38.53 -1.52
CA HIS A 125 17.44 39.50 -1.06
C HIS A 125 18.71 39.21 -1.87
N PRO A 126 19.23 40.17 -2.66
CA PRO A 126 20.51 39.96 -3.31
C PRO A 126 21.55 39.65 -2.23
N PRO A 127 22.50 38.72 -2.46
CA PRO A 127 23.50 38.38 -1.48
C PRO A 127 24.21 39.66 -1.05
N GLY A 128 23.93 40.09 0.18
CA GLY A 128 24.48 41.30 0.76
C GLY A 128 25.98 41.20 0.72
N ALA A 129 26.59 42.16 0.02
CA ALA A 129 28.03 42.32 -0.08
C ALA A 129 28.63 42.16 1.31
N SER A 130 29.47 41.14 1.47
CA SER A 130 30.35 40.99 2.62
C SER A 130 31.23 42.24 2.67
N GLY A 131 30.79 43.22 3.46
CA GLY A 131 31.55 44.42 3.77
C GLY A 131 32.76 43.99 4.58
N GLY A 132 33.88 43.78 3.89
CA GLY A 132 35.19 43.74 4.51
C GLY A 132 35.38 45.03 5.30
N ASN A 133 35.81 44.87 6.55
CA ASN A 133 36.32 45.97 7.35
C ASN A 133 37.86 45.83 7.40
N PRO A 134 38.61 46.95 7.40
CA PRO A 134 40.06 46.98 7.22
C PRO A 134 40.84 46.45 8.44
#